data_AF-A0A0R2SAF2-F1
#
_entry.id   AF-A0A0R2SAF2-F1
#
_cell.length_a   1.000
_cell.length_b   1.000
_cell.length_c   1.000
_cell.angle_alpha   90.00
_cell.angle_beta   90.00
_cell.angle_gamma   90.00
#
_symmetry.space_group_name_H-M   'P 1'
#
loop_
_entity.id
_entity.type
_entity.pdbx_description
1 polymer ?
#
loop_
_entity_poly.entity_id
_entity_poly.type
_entity_poly.pdbx_seq_one_letter_code
_entity_poly.pdbx_strand_id
1 'polypeptide(L)' 'MRKFLFLLLLPTLTYSQSWVDKMQDPNNNFYDTQKEFEEFWENKTIEKGKGWKQFKRWENFISPRVYPDGVQHPEILME' A
#
# COMPACT_ATOMS: atom_id res chain seq x y z
N MET A 1 -0.70 -38.93 -25.94
CA MET A 1 -1.40 -38.66 -24.66
C MET A 1 -1.10 -37.23 -24.25
N ARG A 2 -1.97 -36.30 -24.67
CA ARG A 2 -1.80 -34.84 -24.65
C ARG A 2 -2.88 -34.27 -23.75
N LYS A 3 -2.72 -34.38 -22.42
CA LYS A 3 -3.70 -33.90 -21.44
C LYS A 3 -3.06 -33.29 -20.17
N PHE A 4 -1.93 -32.60 -20.31
CA PHE A 4 -1.27 -31.89 -19.19
C PHE A 4 -1.21 -30.36 -19.38
N LEU A 5 -1.95 -29.79 -20.32
CA LEU A 5 -1.83 -28.36 -20.69
C LEU A 5 -2.95 -27.46 -20.12
N PHE A 6 -3.73 -27.90 -19.13
CA PHE A 6 -4.87 -27.13 -18.57
C PHE A 6 -4.60 -26.51 -17.19
N LEU A 7 -3.43 -26.73 -16.58
CA LEU A 7 -3.13 -26.23 -15.22
C LEU A 7 -2.55 -24.80 -15.17
N LEU A 8 -2.44 -24.11 -16.31
CA LEU A 8 -1.78 -22.80 -16.44
C LEU A 8 -2.75 -21.60 -16.37
N LEU A 9 -4.05 -21.80 -16.14
CA LEU A 9 -5.07 -20.75 -16.21
C LEU A 9 -5.68 -20.32 -14.85
N LEU A 10 -5.08 -20.71 -13.72
CA LEU A 10 -5.53 -20.26 -12.39
C LEU A 10 -4.39 -19.54 -11.66
N PRO A 11 -4.21 -18.23 -11.91
CA PRO A 11 -4.23 -17.31 -10.79
C PRO A 11 -4.77 -15.92 -11.20
N THR A 12 -6.06 -15.64 -10.99
CA THR A 12 -6.60 -14.28 -11.22
C THR A 12 -7.31 -13.67 -10.02
N LEU A 13 -7.24 -14.28 -8.84
CA LEU A 13 -7.90 -13.81 -7.62
C LEU A 13 -6.90 -13.45 -6.51
N THR A 14 -5.82 -12.76 -6.85
CA THR A 14 -4.95 -12.14 -5.84
C THR A 14 -5.50 -10.75 -5.52
N TYR A 15 -6.16 -10.61 -4.37
CA TYR A 15 -6.53 -9.30 -3.83
C TYR A 15 -5.29 -8.63 -3.25
N SER A 16 -4.87 -7.52 -3.87
CA SER A 16 -3.88 -6.61 -3.29
C SER A 16 -4.46 -5.95 -2.02
N GLN A 17 -3.59 -5.47 -1.14
CA GLN A 17 -4.03 -4.69 0.02
C GLN A 17 -4.41 -3.28 -0.45
N SER A 18 -5.61 -2.79 -0.07
CA SER A 18 -6.14 -1.50 -0.54
C SER A 18 -5.21 -0.32 -0.24
N TRP A 19 -4.56 -0.33 0.93
CA TRP A 19 -3.63 0.72 1.33
C TRP A 19 -2.40 0.82 0.42
N VAL A 20 -2.02 -0.25 -0.29
CA VAL A 20 -0.89 -0.23 -1.25
C VAL A 20 -1.23 0.66 -2.44
N ASP A 21 -2.44 0.51 -2.97
CA ASP A 21 -2.89 1.31 -4.13
C ASP A 21 -3.00 2.78 -3.72
N LYS A 22 -3.46 3.04 -2.50
CA LYS A 22 -3.57 4.41 -1.95
C LYS A 22 -2.22 5.09 -1.71
N MET A 23 -1.19 4.35 -1.31
CA MET A 23 0.18 4.90 -1.22
C MET A 23 0.71 5.42 -2.56
N GLN A 24 0.21 4.90 -3.68
CA GLN A 24 0.64 5.28 -5.03
C GLN A 24 -0.19 6.40 -5.65
N ASP A 25 -1.35 6.70 -5.09
CA ASP A 25 -2.25 7.74 -5.56
C ASP A 25 -2.06 9.03 -4.74
N PRO A 26 -1.41 10.06 -5.28
CA PRO A 26 -1.17 11.30 -4.56
C PRO A 26 -2.46 12.10 -4.30
N ASN A 27 -3.58 11.76 -4.94
CA ASN A 27 -4.87 12.40 -4.68
C ASN A 27 -5.53 11.87 -3.40
N ASN A 28 -5.07 10.72 -2.88
CA ASN A 28 -5.58 10.23 -1.61
C ASN A 28 -4.99 11.00 -0.43
N ASN A 29 -5.83 11.24 0.56
CA ASN A 29 -5.41 11.82 1.81
C ASN A 29 -4.42 10.88 2.52
N PHE A 30 -3.33 11.44 3.01
CA PHE A 30 -2.32 10.71 3.76
C PHE A 30 -2.90 10.06 5.03
N TYR A 31 -3.72 10.77 5.79
CA TYR A 31 -4.28 10.27 7.05
C TYR A 31 -5.31 9.17 6.83
N ASP A 32 -6.09 9.23 5.74
CA ASP A 32 -7.00 8.15 5.37
C ASP A 32 -6.22 6.87 5.03
N THR A 33 -5.12 7.03 4.29
CA THR A 33 -4.22 5.90 3.94
C THR A 33 -3.53 5.31 5.18
N GLN A 34 -3.09 6.17 6.10
CA GLN A 34 -2.52 5.78 7.40
C GLN A 34 -3.52 4.99 8.23
N LYS A 35 -4.73 5.53 8.39
CA LYS A 35 -5.81 4.90 9.14
C LYS A 35 -6.15 3.52 8.60
N GLU A 36 -6.31 3.37 7.28
CA GLU A 36 -6.60 2.05 6.68
C GLU A 36 -5.48 1.04 6.87
N PHE A 37 -4.23 1.48 6.83
CA PHE A 37 -3.10 0.61 7.13
C PHE A 37 -3.11 0.16 8.60
N GLU A 38 -3.36 1.10 9.53
CA GLU A 38 -3.43 0.81 10.97
C GLU A 38 -4.57 -0.16 11.29
N GLU A 39 -5.77 0.09 10.75
CA GLU A 39 -6.92 -0.80 10.86
C GLU A 39 -6.63 -2.18 10.26
N PHE A 40 -5.98 -2.23 9.10
CA PHE A 40 -5.59 -3.50 8.48
C PHE A 40 -4.58 -4.26 9.35
N TRP A 41 -3.63 -3.59 10.01
CA TRP A 41 -2.62 -4.23 10.86
C TRP A 41 -3.05 -4.42 12.31
N GLU A 42 -4.25 -3.95 12.68
CA GLU A 42 -4.78 -4.10 14.02
C GLU A 42 -4.82 -5.59 14.41
N ASN A 43 -4.26 -5.91 15.58
CA ASN A 43 -4.18 -7.27 16.12
C ASN A 43 -3.43 -8.30 15.25
N LYS A 44 -2.63 -7.87 14.26
CA LYS A 44 -1.79 -8.76 13.46
C LYS A 44 -0.34 -8.77 13.95
N THR A 45 0.28 -9.95 13.95
CA THR A 45 1.71 -10.08 14.19
C THR A 45 2.51 -9.62 12.98
N ILE A 46 3.49 -8.76 13.18
CA ILE A 46 4.34 -8.25 12.10
C ILE A 46 5.23 -9.37 11.54
N GLU A 47 5.03 -9.72 10.27
CA GLU A 47 5.78 -10.76 9.57
C GLU A 47 6.64 -10.21 8.42
N LYS A 48 7.76 -10.89 8.16
CA LYS A 48 8.65 -10.54 7.04
C LYS A 48 7.92 -10.74 5.71
N GLY A 49 7.99 -9.73 4.84
CA GLY A 49 7.45 -9.80 3.48
C GLY A 49 5.96 -9.42 3.35
N LYS A 50 5.31 -8.97 4.44
CA LYS A 50 3.90 -8.56 4.42
C LYS A 50 3.65 -7.07 4.18
N GLY A 51 4.68 -6.31 3.79
CA GLY A 51 4.51 -4.89 3.45
C GLY A 51 4.58 -3.90 4.62
N TRP A 52 4.55 -4.35 5.88
CA TRP A 52 4.57 -3.45 7.05
C TRP A 52 5.75 -2.47 7.04
N LYS A 53 6.96 -2.97 6.80
CA LYS A 53 8.17 -2.13 6.74
C LYS A 53 8.19 -1.20 5.54
N GLN A 54 7.57 -1.60 4.43
CA GLN A 54 7.45 -0.78 3.23
C GLN A 54 6.54 0.41 3.50
N PHE A 55 5.38 0.16 4.11
CA PHE A 55 4.45 1.22 4.51
C PHE A 55 5.09 2.19 5.49
N LYS A 56 5.68 1.74 6.59
CA LYS A 56 6.31 2.65 7.57
C LYS A 56 7.46 3.47 6.97
N ARG A 57 8.16 2.97 5.94
CA ARG A 57 9.16 3.77 5.20
C ARG A 57 8.53 4.88 4.38
N TRP A 58 7.45 4.56 3.66
CA TRP A 58 6.68 5.57 2.94
C TRP A 58 6.07 6.59 3.88
N GLU A 59 5.46 6.16 4.99
CA GLU A 59 4.83 7.04 5.97
C GLU A 59 5.85 8.02 6.57
N ASN A 60 7.02 7.54 7.00
CA ASN A 60 8.10 8.41 7.49
C ASN A 60 8.61 9.40 6.43
N PHE A 61 8.52 9.04 5.15
CA PHE A 61 8.91 9.92 4.06
C PHE A 61 7.82 10.97 3.78
N ILE A 62 6.55 10.60 3.78
CA ILE A 62 5.45 11.51 3.43
C ILE A 62 4.99 12.36 4.61
N SER A 63 5.01 11.84 5.84
CA SER A 63 4.55 12.53 7.05
C SER A 63 5.09 13.97 7.24
N PRO A 64 6.39 14.27 7.04
CA PRO A 64 6.88 15.65 7.17
C PRO A 64 6.56 16.55 5.97
N ARG A 65 5.98 15.99 4.90
CA ARG A 65 5.68 16.68 3.62
C ARG A 65 4.16 16.88 3.42
N VAL A 66 3.37 16.50 4.40
CA VAL A 66 1.91 16.70 4.41
C VAL A 66 1.55 17.67 5.52
N TYR A 67 0.61 18.57 5.23
CA TYR A 67 0.03 19.46 6.22
C TYR A 67 -1.06 18.73 7.02
N PRO A 68 -1.63 19.37 8.07
CA PRO A 68 -2.74 18.79 8.82
C PRO A 68 -4.00 18.47 8.01
N ASP A 69 -4.11 18.97 6.78
CA ASP A 69 -5.17 18.61 5.85
C ASP A 69 -4.96 17.24 5.18
N GLY A 70 -3.75 16.67 5.26
CA GLY A 70 -3.38 15.37 4.70
C GLY A 70 -3.20 15.35 3.19
N VAL A 71 -3.20 16.51 2.53
CA VAL A 71 -2.97 16.61 1.08
C VAL A 71 -1.50 16.32 0.77
N GLN A 72 -1.25 15.47 -0.22
CA GLN A 72 0.10 15.15 -0.67
C GLN A 72 0.56 16.15 -1.73
N HIS A 73 1.77 16.67 -1.57
CA HIS A 73 2.39 17.66 -2.44
C HIS A 73 3.61 17.07 -3.17
N PRO A 74 3.42 16.20 -4.17
CA PRO A 74 4.53 15.57 -4.90
C PRO A 74 5.43 16.58 -5.62
N GLU A 75 4.91 17.76 -5.95
CA GLU A 75 5.65 18.86 -6.56
C GLU A 75 6.86 19.32 -5.74
N ILE A 76 6.80 19.23 -4.41
CA ILE A 76 7.90 19.62 -3.50
C ILE A 76 9.15 18.73 -3.71
N LEU A 77 8.98 17.54 -4.29
CA LEU A 77 10.09 16.62 -4.56
C LEU A 77 10.84 16.91 -5.86
N MET A 78 10.28 17.77 -6.71
CA MET A 78 10.81 18.11 -8.03
C MET A 78 11.65 19.39 -8.01
N GLU A 79 11.74 20.06 -6.87
CA GLU A 79 12.57 21.24 -6.58
C GLU A 79 13.98 20.83 -6.12
#